data_AF-A0A7C9DH69-F1
#
_entry.id   AF-A0A7C9DH69-F1
#
_cell.length_a   1.000
_cell.length_b   1.000
_cell.length_c   1.000
_cell.angle_alpha   90.00
_cell.angle_beta   90.00
_cell.angle_gamma   90.00
#
_symmetry.space_group_name_H-M   'P 1'
#
loop_
_entity.id
_entity.type
_entity.pdbx_description
1 polymer ?
#
loop_
_entity_poly.entity_id
_entity_poly.type
_entity_poly.pdbx_seq_one_letter_code
_entity_poly.pdbx_strand_id
1 'polypeptide(L)'
;MALASSTSFNLMVSFKGLSLSSSSQSSFLREQFGLPTLSVPAKSPLSVSPFPITIEAAHKKGAGSTKNGRDSKAQRLGVKIFGDQVAKPGAIIVRQRGTKFHPGNNVGLGKDYTIFSLIDGLVKFEKYGP
;
A
#
# COMPACT_ATOMS: atom_id res chain seq x y z
N MET A 1 4.46 5.42 33.91
CA MET A 1 5.63 5.05 33.07
C MET A 1 5.33 3.71 32.42
N ALA A 2 5.05 3.68 31.11
CA ALA A 2 4.89 2.43 30.38
C ALA A 2 6.27 1.96 29.94
N LEU A 3 6.56 0.68 30.17
CA LEU A 3 7.93 0.20 30.28
C LEU A 3 8.10 -1.00 29.36
N ALA A 4 8.97 -0.82 28.37
CA ALA A 4 8.89 -1.49 27.07
C ALA A 4 9.61 -2.84 27.05
N SER A 5 9.13 -3.77 26.22
CA SER A 5 9.63 -5.14 26.22
C SER A 5 10.39 -5.55 24.93
N SER A 6 11.72 -5.74 24.97
CA SER A 6 12.55 -6.26 23.85
C SER A 6 13.38 -7.50 24.22
N THR A 7 13.91 -8.21 23.20
CA THR A 7 14.32 -9.63 23.34
C THR A 7 15.32 -10.15 22.32
N SER A 8 16.00 -11.25 22.70
CA SER A 8 16.96 -12.04 21.92
C SER A 8 16.42 -13.26 21.11
N PHE A 9 16.96 -13.36 19.87
CA PHE A 9 16.49 -14.01 18.61
C PHE A 9 16.78 -15.48 18.18
N ASN A 10 17.72 -16.16 18.85
CA ASN A 10 18.46 -17.32 18.28
C ASN A 10 17.58 -18.59 18.19
N LEU A 11 17.58 -19.43 17.12
CA LEU A 11 16.49 -20.44 16.86
C LEU A 11 16.77 -21.77 16.05
N MET A 12 16.17 -22.97 16.28
CA MET A 12 16.57 -24.28 15.63
C MET A 12 15.66 -24.92 14.52
N VAL A 13 16.25 -25.29 13.36
CA VAL A 13 15.92 -26.40 12.38
C VAL A 13 14.52 -26.50 11.70
N SER A 14 14.49 -26.85 10.40
CA SER A 14 13.31 -26.68 9.51
C SER A 14 12.81 -27.91 8.75
N PHE A 15 11.52 -27.93 8.41
CA PHE A 15 10.94 -28.75 7.33
C PHE A 15 10.32 -27.90 6.20
N LYS A 16 10.25 -28.48 4.98
CA LYS A 16 9.82 -27.80 3.74
C LYS A 16 8.48 -28.33 3.22
N GLY A 17 7.66 -27.42 2.70
CA GLY A 17 6.89 -27.65 1.47
C GLY A 17 5.38 -27.83 1.62
N LEU A 18 4.63 -26.95 0.93
CA LEU A 18 3.53 -27.28 0.01
C LEU A 18 2.96 -25.97 -0.57
N SER A 19 2.77 -25.90 -1.89
CA SER A 19 2.25 -24.73 -2.59
C SER A 19 1.22 -25.15 -3.63
N LEU A 20 0.05 -24.51 -3.62
CA LEU A 20 -1.01 -24.69 -4.62
C LEU A 20 -1.30 -23.33 -5.28
N SER A 21 -1.20 -23.29 -6.61
CA SER A 21 -1.38 -22.09 -7.43
C SER A 21 -2.83 -21.90 -7.87
N SER A 22 -3.31 -20.66 -7.82
CA SER A 22 -4.62 -20.24 -8.35
C SER A 22 -4.55 -19.98 -9.86
N SER A 23 -5.64 -20.27 -10.59
CA SER A 23 -5.83 -19.88 -12.00
C SER A 23 -7.10 -19.03 -12.15
N SER A 24 -6.95 -17.91 -12.87
CA SER A 24 -8.01 -16.93 -13.12
C SER A 24 -8.47 -16.98 -14.57
N GLN A 25 -9.77 -16.74 -14.82
CA GLN A 25 -10.26 -16.34 -16.14
C GLN A 25 -11.35 -15.27 -16.01
N SER A 26 -11.21 -14.20 -16.79
CA SER A 26 -12.24 -13.18 -16.98
C SER A 26 -12.16 -12.64 -18.41
N SER A 27 -13.28 -12.61 -19.12
CA SER A 27 -13.39 -12.18 -20.51
C SER A 27 -14.44 -11.06 -20.62
N PHE A 28 -13.97 -9.82 -20.57
CA PHE A 28 -14.80 -8.66 -20.88
C PHE A 28 -14.83 -8.42 -22.39
N LEU A 29 -16.00 -8.51 -23.01
CA LEU A 29 -16.21 -8.14 -24.41
C LEU A 29 -16.14 -6.61 -24.56
N ARG A 30 -15.35 -6.15 -25.54
CA ARG A 30 -15.27 -4.75 -25.97
C ARG A 30 -15.07 -4.69 -27.48
N GLU A 31 -16.14 -4.27 -28.16
CA GLU A 31 -16.25 -3.97 -29.60
C GLU A 31 -17.07 -2.67 -29.68
N GLN A 32 -17.00 -1.80 -30.70
CA GLN A 32 -15.92 -1.42 -31.63
C GLN A 32 -16.34 -0.01 -32.12
N PHE A 33 -15.41 0.89 -32.45
CA PHE A 33 -15.77 2.23 -32.94
C PHE A 33 -16.23 2.20 -34.41
N GLY A 34 -17.27 2.96 -34.76
CA GLY A 34 -17.72 3.11 -36.15
C GLY A 34 -18.68 4.30 -36.36
N LEU A 35 -18.14 5.43 -36.83
CA LEU A 35 -18.88 6.58 -37.35
C LEU A 35 -18.59 6.75 -38.84
N PRO A 36 -19.60 6.86 -39.71
CA PRO A 36 -19.44 7.45 -41.04
C PRO A 36 -20.01 8.87 -41.11
N THR A 37 -19.33 9.72 -41.88
CA THR A 37 -19.63 11.15 -42.10
C THR A 37 -20.64 11.37 -43.23
N LEU A 38 -21.55 12.35 -43.08
CA LEU A 38 -22.32 12.93 -44.20
C LEU A 38 -22.42 14.45 -44.11
N SER A 39 -22.63 15.11 -45.26
CA SER A 39 -22.34 16.52 -45.52
C SER A 39 -23.58 17.40 -45.76
N VAL A 40 -23.62 18.57 -45.08
CA VAL A 40 -23.84 19.95 -45.61
C VAL A 40 -24.79 20.10 -46.84
N PRO A 41 -25.87 20.93 -46.80
CA PRO A 41 -25.68 22.39 -47.06
C PRO A 41 -26.69 23.44 -46.52
N ALA A 42 -26.26 24.71 -46.66
CA ALA A 42 -27.02 25.95 -46.95
C ALA A 42 -27.56 26.88 -45.82
N LYS A 43 -26.83 27.99 -45.63
CA LYS A 43 -27.18 29.38 -45.24
C LYS A 43 -28.64 29.77 -44.91
N SER A 44 -28.76 30.54 -43.83
CA SER A 44 -29.45 31.85 -43.80
C SER A 44 -28.75 32.82 -42.82
N PRO A 45 -28.53 34.11 -43.16
CA PRO A 45 -28.03 35.12 -42.22
C PRO A 45 -29.16 36.00 -41.63
N LEU A 46 -28.76 36.95 -40.76
CA LEU A 46 -29.52 38.08 -40.18
C LEU A 46 -30.20 37.85 -38.82
N SER A 47 -29.57 38.35 -37.75
CA SER A 47 -30.08 39.50 -36.98
C SER A 47 -29.05 39.91 -35.91
N VAL A 48 -28.79 41.20 -35.75
CA VAL A 48 -27.86 41.76 -34.75
C VAL A 48 -28.68 42.44 -33.65
N SER A 49 -28.41 42.12 -32.38
CA SER A 49 -28.87 42.91 -31.23
C SER A 49 -27.69 43.21 -30.29
N PRO A 50 -27.21 44.46 -30.23
CA PRO A 50 -26.15 44.87 -29.32
C PRO A 50 -26.76 45.36 -28.00
N PHE A 51 -27.39 44.46 -27.25
CA PHE A 51 -27.76 44.77 -25.86
C PHE A 51 -26.53 44.57 -24.97
N PRO A 52 -26.20 45.51 -24.06
CA PRO A 52 -25.06 45.36 -23.17
C PRO A 52 -25.31 44.18 -22.23
N ILE A 53 -24.42 43.17 -22.31
CA ILE A 53 -24.44 42.04 -21.39
C ILE A 53 -23.85 42.53 -20.06
N THR A 54 -24.68 43.13 -19.20
CA THR A 54 -24.27 43.45 -17.84
C THR A 54 -23.97 42.14 -17.12
N ILE A 55 -22.68 41.85 -16.89
CA ILE A 55 -22.25 40.72 -16.07
C ILE A 55 -22.44 41.11 -14.61
N GLU A 56 -23.69 41.09 -14.15
CA GLU A 56 -23.98 41.11 -12.72
C GLU A 56 -23.63 39.75 -12.11
N ALA A 57 -23.09 39.81 -10.88
CA ALA A 57 -22.46 38.70 -10.15
C ALA A 57 -21.15 38.13 -10.76
N ALA A 58 -20.06 38.39 -10.04
CA ALA A 58 -18.92 37.47 -10.02
C ALA A 58 -19.38 36.15 -9.37
N HIS A 59 -19.89 35.21 -10.18
CA HIS A 59 -20.23 33.88 -9.71
C HIS A 59 -18.97 33.20 -9.15
N LYS A 60 -18.94 32.99 -7.83
CA LYS A 60 -17.96 32.09 -7.20
C LYS A 60 -18.16 30.71 -7.83
N LYS A 61 -17.24 30.30 -8.71
CA LYS A 61 -17.23 28.95 -9.31
C LYS A 61 -17.47 27.95 -8.18
N GLY A 62 -18.55 27.18 -8.32
CA GLY A 62 -19.09 26.40 -7.21
C GLY A 62 -18.01 25.56 -6.54
N ALA A 63 -18.07 25.46 -5.21
CA ALA A 63 -17.18 24.60 -4.45
C ALA A 63 -17.45 23.14 -4.86
N GLY A 64 -16.70 22.67 -5.87
CA GLY A 64 -16.83 21.32 -6.38
C GLY A 64 -16.55 20.33 -5.26
N SER A 65 -17.39 19.29 -5.14
CA SER A 65 -17.21 18.25 -4.14
C SER A 65 -15.85 17.57 -4.36
N THR A 66 -14.89 17.84 -3.47
CA THR A 66 -13.59 17.20 -3.49
C THR A 66 -13.74 15.76 -3.04
N LYS A 67 -13.82 14.83 -4.00
CA LYS A 67 -13.86 13.38 -3.70
C LYS A 67 -12.52 12.94 -3.11
N ASN A 68 -12.45 12.94 -1.78
CA ASN A 68 -11.36 12.35 -1.02
C ASN A 68 -11.52 10.81 -1.06
N GLY A 69 -10.68 10.16 -1.85
CA GLY A 69 -10.71 8.71 -2.07
C GLY A 69 -9.34 8.15 -2.44
N ARG A 70 -8.27 8.75 -1.91
CA ARG A 70 -6.88 8.30 -2.11
C ARG A 70 -6.44 7.51 -0.89
N ASP A 71 -6.14 6.23 -1.10
CA ASP A 71 -5.51 5.37 -0.11
C ASP A 71 -4.33 4.61 -0.74
N SER A 72 -3.43 4.10 0.10
CA SER A 72 -2.26 3.33 -0.26
C SER A 72 -2.52 1.83 -0.07
N LYS A 73 -1.80 0.98 -0.83
CA LYS A 73 -1.88 -0.48 -0.62
C LYS A 73 -1.29 -0.86 0.75
N ALA A 74 -1.91 -1.83 1.43
CA ALA A 74 -1.42 -2.33 2.72
C ALA A 74 0.02 -2.88 2.62
N GLN A 75 0.91 -2.38 3.48
CA GLN A 75 2.36 -2.60 3.41
C GLN A 75 2.85 -3.92 4.04
N ARG A 76 1.93 -4.81 4.44
CA ARG A 76 2.21 -6.15 5.01
C ARG A 76 3.25 -6.19 6.15
N LEU A 77 3.26 -5.13 6.97
CA LEU A 77 4.11 -5.00 8.17
C LEU A 77 3.72 -6.04 9.25
N GLY A 78 4.42 -6.02 10.37
CA GLY A 78 4.19 -6.88 11.53
C GLY A 78 5.22 -8.01 11.68
N VAL A 79 5.03 -8.78 12.75
CA VAL A 79 5.79 -10.00 13.06
C VAL A 79 5.54 -11.05 11.96
N LYS A 80 6.57 -11.84 11.67
CA LYS A 80 6.56 -12.94 10.68
C LYS A 80 6.86 -14.28 11.32
N ILE A 81 7.66 -14.27 12.39
CA ILE A 81 8.05 -15.44 13.17
C ILE A 81 7.77 -15.07 14.63
N PHE A 82 6.89 -15.83 15.27
CA PHE A 82 6.49 -15.58 16.67
C PHE A 82 7.46 -16.27 17.64
N GLY A 83 7.20 -16.11 18.94
CA GLY A 83 7.96 -16.79 19.99
C GLY A 83 7.95 -18.31 19.80
N ASP A 84 9.08 -18.94 20.11
CA ASP A 84 9.29 -20.39 20.13
C ASP A 84 9.10 -21.10 18.76
N GLN A 85 9.14 -20.34 17.65
CA GLN A 85 9.00 -20.84 16.27
C GLN A 85 10.35 -21.07 15.55
N VAL A 86 10.32 -21.19 14.21
CA VAL A 86 11.51 -21.46 13.37
C VAL A 86 11.76 -20.41 12.23
N ALA A 87 12.83 -19.60 12.38
CA ALA A 87 13.61 -18.79 11.44
C ALA A 87 14.89 -19.50 10.92
N LYS A 88 15.64 -18.84 10.04
CA LYS A 88 16.95 -19.27 9.51
C LYS A 88 17.89 -18.06 9.51
N PRO A 89 19.22 -18.21 9.33
CA PRO A 89 20.07 -17.08 8.98
C PRO A 89 19.48 -16.31 7.78
N GLY A 90 19.37 -14.99 7.92
CA GLY A 90 18.73 -14.09 6.95
C GLY A 90 17.20 -14.07 6.97
N ALA A 91 16.52 -14.91 7.77
CA ALA A 91 15.06 -14.89 7.85
C ALA A 91 14.55 -13.65 8.61
N ILE A 92 13.49 -13.04 8.08
CA ILE A 92 12.88 -11.84 8.66
C ILE A 92 11.97 -12.24 9.82
N ILE A 93 12.22 -11.65 10.99
CA ILE A 93 11.41 -11.87 12.21
C ILE A 93 10.30 -10.82 12.30
N VAL A 94 10.61 -9.53 12.06
CA VAL A 94 9.63 -8.42 12.12
C VAL A 94 9.89 -7.39 11.02
N ARG A 95 8.83 -6.99 10.31
CA ARG A 95 8.82 -5.79 9.45
C ARG A 95 8.09 -4.65 10.16
N GLN A 96 8.76 -3.53 10.40
CA GLN A 96 8.22 -2.43 11.20
C GLN A 96 8.43 -1.06 10.54
N ARG A 97 7.96 -0.01 11.22
CA ARG A 97 8.23 1.40 10.88
C ARG A 97 8.73 2.04 12.18
N GLY A 98 9.97 2.52 12.16
CA GLY A 98 10.75 2.76 13.37
C GLY A 98 11.03 1.46 14.15
N THR A 99 11.76 1.56 15.26
CA THR A 99 12.02 0.45 16.18
C THR A 99 10.89 0.33 17.21
N LYS A 100 9.90 -0.52 16.93
CA LYS A 100 8.95 -0.97 17.97
C LYS A 100 9.56 -2.09 18.81
N PHE A 101 10.28 -2.97 18.14
CA PHE A 101 11.20 -3.93 18.74
C PHE A 101 12.63 -3.45 18.50
N HIS A 102 13.49 -3.69 19.48
CA HIS A 102 14.93 -3.46 19.39
C HIS A 102 15.64 -4.78 19.05
N PRO A 103 16.74 -4.75 18.28
CA PRO A 103 17.55 -5.94 18.03
C PRO A 103 18.23 -6.40 19.32
N GLY A 104 18.12 -7.70 19.63
CA GLY A 104 18.88 -8.35 20.69
C GLY A 104 20.07 -9.13 20.15
N ASN A 105 20.52 -10.12 20.91
CA ASN A 105 21.62 -11.01 20.51
C ASN A 105 21.27 -11.81 19.24
N ASN A 106 22.29 -12.05 18.40
CA ASN A 106 22.25 -12.86 17.16
C ASN A 106 21.24 -12.39 16.10
N VAL A 107 20.91 -11.10 16.12
CA VAL A 107 19.86 -10.49 15.29
C VAL A 107 20.36 -9.18 14.69
N GLY A 108 20.12 -8.98 13.40
CA GLY A 108 20.46 -7.78 12.65
C GLY A 108 19.30 -6.80 12.49
N LEU A 109 19.63 -5.53 12.27
CA LEU A 109 18.69 -4.45 11.96
C LEU A 109 18.95 -3.91 10.55
N GLY A 110 17.95 -3.96 9.68
CA GLY A 110 18.02 -3.42 8.31
C GLY A 110 17.75 -1.92 8.23
N LYS A 111 18.03 -1.32 7.06
CA LYS A 111 17.81 0.12 6.78
C LYS A 111 16.37 0.58 7.00
N ASP A 112 15.38 -0.28 6.77
CA ASP A 112 13.95 0.01 7.02
C ASP A 112 13.47 -0.41 8.42
N TYR A 113 14.40 -0.62 9.35
CA TYR A 113 14.19 -1.16 10.71
C TYR A 113 13.64 -2.60 10.76
N THR A 114 13.68 -3.33 9.63
CA THR A 114 13.36 -4.77 9.60
C THR A 114 14.36 -5.54 10.46
N ILE A 115 13.86 -6.46 11.27
CA ILE A 115 14.64 -7.32 12.16
C ILE A 115 14.78 -8.70 11.50
N PHE A 116 16.00 -9.22 11.42
CA PHE A 116 16.32 -10.51 10.79
C PHE A 116 17.31 -11.33 11.63
N SER A 117 17.20 -12.67 11.60
CA SER A 117 18.13 -13.53 12.32
C SER A 117 19.49 -13.62 11.61
N LEU A 118 20.57 -13.72 12.39
CA LEU A 118 21.92 -14.01 11.88
C LEU A 118 22.26 -15.51 11.97
N ILE A 119 21.60 -16.28 12.83
CA ILE A 119 22.01 -17.63 13.28
C ILE A 119 20.79 -18.55 13.50
N ASP A 120 21.03 -19.86 13.56
CA ASP A 120 20.15 -20.90 14.11
C ASP A 120 20.54 -21.30 15.58
N GLY A 121 19.63 -21.33 16.57
CA GLY A 121 19.78 -21.53 18.05
C GLY A 121 18.56 -22.12 18.82
N LEU A 122 17.86 -21.38 19.71
CA LEU A 122 16.66 -21.82 20.48
C LEU A 122 15.38 -20.90 20.37
N VAL A 123 15.21 -19.81 21.18
CA VAL A 123 14.47 -18.50 20.93
C VAL A 123 13.63 -17.94 22.12
N LYS A 124 13.09 -16.68 22.05
CA LYS A 124 12.27 -16.00 23.11
C LYS A 124 11.58 -14.65 22.68
N PHE A 125 10.62 -14.11 23.47
CA PHE A 125 10.28 -12.66 23.64
C PHE A 125 10.34 -12.30 25.19
N GLU A 126 10.79 -11.09 25.60
CA GLU A 126 11.43 -10.62 26.89
C GLU A 126 11.32 -9.07 27.01
N LYS A 127 11.92 -8.43 28.06
CA LYS A 127 11.78 -7.00 28.38
C LYS A 127 13.03 -6.09 28.15
N TYR A 128 12.85 -4.79 27.82
CA TYR A 128 13.93 -3.81 27.56
C TYR A 128 13.82 -2.55 28.42
N GLY A 129 14.51 -2.60 29.55
CA GLY A 129 14.28 -1.70 30.67
C GLY A 129 13.36 -2.35 31.72
N PRO A 130 13.03 -1.61 32.79
CA PRO A 130 12.17 -2.09 33.87
C PRO A 130 10.72 -2.36 33.41
#